data_AF-A0A2B4R538-F1
#
_entry.id   AF-A0A2B4R538-F1
#
_cell.length_a   1.000
_cell.length_b   1.000
_cell.length_c   1.000
_cell.angle_alpha   90.00
_cell.angle_beta   90.00
_cell.angle_gamma   90.00
#
_symmetry.space_group_name_H-M   'P 1'
#
loop_
_entity.id
_entity.type
_entity.pdbx_description
1 polymer ?
#
loop_
_entity_poly.entity_id
_entity_poly.type
_entity_poly.pdbx_seq_one_letter_code
_entity_poly.pdbx_strand_id
1 'polypeptide(L)'
;GMFEPYLKGFFVHSNDPTHIRLLKSYISSPDKQFVASTIQAIGRCASNISEVTETCLAGLVRLLSNRDEIVVAESVVVIKKLLQLKPKGNSEIIMHMAKLVDTITVPMARASILWLLGEYCERVPKVAPDVLRKMAKTFGSEEDIVKLQILNLAAKLFITNPKQTKLLGQYVLNLAKYDQSYDVRDRARFLRQLLIPSDTGGHLSKHVKKIFLASKPPPIIQSVFK
;
A
#
# COMPACT_ATOMS: atom_id res chain seq x y z
N GLY A 1 -15.04 29.30 9.05
CA GLY A 1 -14.11 29.64 7.93
C GLY A 1 -14.88 29.66 6.63
N MET A 2 -14.55 30.54 5.68
CA MET A 2 -15.34 30.88 4.47
C MET A 2 -15.77 29.69 3.58
N PHE A 3 -15.23 28.49 3.80
CA PHE A 3 -15.51 27.27 3.04
C PHE A 3 -16.42 26.23 3.74
N GLU A 4 -16.75 26.41 5.02
CA GLU A 4 -17.64 25.48 5.76
C GLU A 4 -19.05 25.32 5.15
N PRO A 5 -19.72 26.38 4.64
CA PRO A 5 -21.03 26.24 4.03
C PRO A 5 -20.97 25.44 2.72
N TYR A 6 -19.90 25.60 1.94
CA TYR A 6 -19.69 24.88 0.68
C TYR A 6 -19.37 23.39 0.91
N LEU A 7 -18.66 23.07 2.00
CA LEU A 7 -18.42 21.69 2.41
C LEU A 7 -19.71 20.98 2.84
N LYS A 8 -20.63 21.66 3.55
CA LYS A 8 -21.92 21.07 3.96
C LYS A 8 -22.86 20.81 2.78
N GLY A 9 -22.86 21.68 1.76
CA GLY A 9 -23.59 21.43 0.50
C GLY A 9 -23.02 20.28 -0.32
N PHE A 10 -21.71 20.04 -0.23
CA PHE A 10 -20.98 18.95 -0.91
C PHE A 10 -21.43 17.54 -0.46
N PHE A 11 -21.84 17.39 0.79
CA PHE A 11 -22.19 16.08 1.37
C PHE A 11 -23.61 15.60 1.07
N VAL A 12 -24.53 16.51 0.73
CA VAL A 12 -25.94 16.17 0.59
C VAL A 12 -26.25 15.79 -0.86
N HIS A 13 -25.81 16.61 -1.81
CA HIS A 13 -26.20 16.67 -3.24
C HIS A 13 -25.81 15.60 -4.28
N SER A 14 -24.54 15.36 -4.64
CA SER A 14 -24.27 15.44 -6.10
C SER A 14 -23.60 14.25 -6.81
N ASN A 15 -24.34 13.62 -7.74
CA ASN A 15 -23.88 12.65 -8.76
C ASN A 15 -23.13 13.29 -9.96
N ASP A 16 -22.59 14.52 -9.83
CA ASP A 16 -22.09 15.29 -10.98
C ASP A 16 -20.56 15.18 -11.18
N PRO A 17 -20.08 14.67 -12.35
CA PRO A 17 -18.65 14.59 -12.68
C PRO A 17 -17.90 15.93 -12.70
N THR A 18 -18.60 17.08 -12.80
CA THR A 18 -17.97 18.41 -12.72
C THR A 18 -17.31 18.68 -11.36
N HIS A 19 -17.83 18.12 -10.26
CA HIS A 19 -17.25 18.27 -8.92
C HIS A 19 -15.90 17.55 -8.75
N ILE A 20 -15.67 16.45 -9.46
CA ILE A 20 -14.36 15.77 -9.44
C ILE A 20 -13.30 16.64 -10.10
N ARG A 21 -13.66 17.43 -11.12
CA ARG A 21 -12.75 18.37 -11.77
C ARG A 21 -12.38 19.54 -10.85
N LEU A 22 -13.31 20.00 -10.02
CA LEU A 22 -13.07 21.00 -8.98
C LEU A 22 -12.20 20.45 -7.84
N LEU A 23 -12.48 19.24 -7.35
CA LEU A 23 -11.64 18.60 -6.34
C LEU A 23 -10.19 18.41 -6.84
N LYS A 24 -9.99 18.19 -8.14
CA LYS A 24 -8.65 18.13 -8.74
C LYS A 24 -7.90 19.46 -8.69
N SER A 25 -8.57 20.62 -8.79
CA SER A 25 -7.88 21.92 -8.68
C SER A 25 -7.46 22.22 -7.24
N TYR A 26 -8.22 21.74 -6.25
CA TYR A 26 -7.92 21.91 -4.83
C TYR A 26 -6.69 21.14 -4.33
N ILE A 27 -6.27 20.09 -5.05
CA ILE A 27 -5.04 19.35 -4.73
C ILE A 27 -3.78 20.20 -4.94
N SER A 28 -3.86 21.26 -5.75
CA SER A 28 -2.76 22.20 -5.98
C SER A 28 -2.71 23.35 -4.95
N SER A 29 -3.57 23.32 -3.93
CA SER A 29 -3.60 24.36 -2.89
C SER A 29 -2.28 24.40 -2.09
N PRO A 30 -1.84 25.60 -1.64
CA PRO A 30 -0.71 25.72 -0.72
C PRO A 30 -1.00 25.09 0.65
N ASP A 31 -2.27 25.05 1.08
CA ASP A 31 -2.68 24.45 2.34
C ASP A 31 -2.76 22.92 2.24
N LYS A 32 -1.78 22.23 2.82
CA LYS A 32 -1.66 20.77 2.80
C LYS A 32 -2.71 20.06 3.64
N GLN A 33 -3.19 20.69 4.71
CA GLN A 33 -4.24 20.13 5.55
C GLN A 33 -5.59 20.17 4.82
N PHE A 34 -5.82 21.23 4.05
CA PHE A 34 -6.96 21.32 3.13
C PHE A 34 -6.85 20.28 2.00
N VAL A 35 -5.67 20.09 1.42
CA VAL A 35 -5.44 19.05 0.39
C VAL A 35 -5.72 17.65 0.94
N ALA A 36 -5.23 17.33 2.15
CA ALA A 36 -5.52 16.06 2.81
C ALA A 36 -7.04 15.84 3.00
N SER A 37 -7.74 16.86 3.48
CA SER A 37 -9.21 16.83 3.64
C SER A 37 -9.93 16.62 2.30
N THR A 38 -9.42 17.24 1.23
CA THR A 38 -9.93 17.07 -0.15
C THR A 38 -9.75 15.63 -0.64
N ILE A 39 -8.59 15.02 -0.38
CA ILE A 39 -8.29 13.63 -0.74
C ILE A 39 -9.25 12.67 -0.02
N GLN A 40 -9.56 12.94 1.25
CA GLN A 40 -10.57 12.17 1.99
C GLN A 40 -11.98 12.32 1.42
N ALA A 41 -12.35 13.53 1.01
CA ALA A 41 -13.62 13.76 0.35
C ALA A 41 -13.72 12.96 -0.96
N ILE A 42 -12.66 12.97 -1.80
CA ILE A 42 -12.57 12.13 -3.00
C ILE A 42 -12.76 10.65 -2.64
N GLY A 43 -12.10 10.18 -1.58
CA GLY A 43 -12.21 8.81 -1.10
C GLY A 43 -13.63 8.40 -0.70
N ARG A 44 -14.36 9.30 -0.04
CA ARG A 44 -15.78 9.08 0.34
C ARG A 44 -16.67 9.03 -0.89
N CYS A 45 -16.53 9.97 -1.83
CA CYS A 45 -17.26 9.96 -3.09
C CYS A 45 -17.03 8.66 -3.86
N ALA A 46 -15.76 8.26 -4.00
CA ALA A 46 -15.38 7.02 -4.70
C ALA A 46 -15.86 5.74 -4.00
N SER A 47 -16.10 5.78 -2.68
CA SER A 47 -16.65 4.65 -1.92
C SER A 47 -18.16 4.51 -2.12
N ASN A 48 -18.88 5.62 -2.26
CA ASN A 48 -20.34 5.64 -2.36
C ASN A 48 -20.84 5.53 -3.80
N ILE A 49 -20.10 6.09 -4.77
CA ILE A 49 -20.48 6.16 -6.17
C ILE A 49 -19.57 5.22 -6.97
N SER A 50 -20.13 4.14 -7.51
CA SER A 50 -19.35 3.10 -8.20
C SER A 50 -18.75 3.56 -9.53
N GLU A 51 -19.44 4.46 -10.23
CA GLU A 51 -19.09 4.97 -11.56
C GLU A 51 -17.80 5.80 -11.54
N VAL A 52 -17.57 6.53 -10.45
CA VAL A 52 -16.41 7.42 -10.32
C VAL A 52 -15.23 6.75 -9.63
N THR A 53 -15.41 5.56 -9.04
CA THR A 53 -14.37 4.88 -8.24
C THR A 53 -13.07 4.70 -9.02
N GLU A 54 -13.15 4.21 -10.26
CA GLU A 54 -11.97 3.90 -11.07
C GLU A 54 -11.19 5.17 -11.45
N THR A 55 -11.91 6.20 -11.90
CA THR A 55 -11.34 7.52 -12.22
C THR A 55 -10.69 8.17 -10.99
N CYS A 56 -11.35 8.11 -9.83
CA CYS A 56 -10.81 8.63 -8.58
C CYS A 56 -9.55 7.86 -8.16
N LEU A 57 -9.56 6.53 -8.28
CA LEU A 57 -8.43 5.70 -7.91
C LEU A 57 -7.21 5.95 -8.80
N ALA A 58 -7.40 6.06 -10.13
CA ALA A 58 -6.33 6.44 -11.05
C ALA A 58 -5.76 7.84 -10.71
N GLY A 59 -6.62 8.78 -10.33
CA GLY A 59 -6.22 10.10 -9.85
C GLY A 59 -5.39 10.04 -8.56
N LEU A 60 -5.83 9.27 -7.57
CA LEU A 60 -5.14 9.09 -6.30
C LEU A 60 -3.77 8.41 -6.48
N VAL A 61 -3.68 7.42 -7.36
CA VAL A 61 -2.39 6.75 -7.67
C VAL A 61 -1.38 7.75 -8.24
N ARG A 62 -1.82 8.71 -9.05
CA ARG A 62 -0.94 9.79 -9.54
C ARG A 62 -0.42 10.69 -8.42
N LEU A 63 -1.16 10.84 -7.32
CA LEU A 63 -0.72 11.63 -6.16
C LEU A 63 0.41 10.95 -5.37
N LEU A 64 0.64 9.65 -5.54
CA LEU A 64 1.75 8.94 -4.90
C LEU A 64 3.13 9.42 -5.39
N SER A 65 3.18 10.02 -6.58
CA SER A 65 4.40 10.64 -7.13
C SER A 65 4.58 12.09 -6.68
N ASN A 66 3.74 12.60 -5.77
CA ASN A 66 3.93 13.92 -5.18
C ASN A 66 5.14 13.90 -4.23
N ARG A 67 5.79 15.06 -4.06
CA ARG A 67 6.92 15.25 -3.14
C ARG A 67 6.47 15.46 -1.70
N ASP A 68 5.23 15.88 -1.51
CA ASP A 68 4.67 16.18 -0.20
C ASP A 68 4.22 14.91 0.52
N GLU A 69 4.82 14.63 1.68
CA GLU A 69 4.56 13.41 2.45
C GLU A 69 3.12 13.34 2.99
N ILE A 70 2.50 14.47 3.32
CA ILE A 70 1.12 14.51 3.84
C ILE A 70 0.15 14.11 2.73
N VAL A 71 0.33 14.68 1.54
CA VAL A 71 -0.48 14.35 0.36
C VAL A 71 -0.35 12.87 0.00
N VAL A 72 0.88 12.36 0.03
CA VAL A 72 1.18 10.95 -0.26
C VAL A 72 0.57 10.02 0.79
N ALA A 73 0.75 10.33 2.07
CA ALA A 73 0.21 9.58 3.19
C ALA A 73 -1.31 9.43 3.08
N GLU A 74 -1.99 10.54 2.79
CA GLU A 74 -3.44 10.54 2.72
C GLU A 74 -3.96 9.78 1.50
N SER A 75 -3.27 9.94 0.36
CA SER A 75 -3.59 9.21 -0.86
C SER A 75 -3.46 7.70 -0.66
N VAL A 76 -2.41 7.25 0.04
CA VAL A 76 -2.22 5.83 0.40
C VAL A 76 -3.40 5.30 1.20
N VAL A 77 -3.82 6.03 2.25
CA VAL A 77 -4.90 5.59 3.14
C VAL A 77 -6.20 5.40 2.35
N VAL A 78 -6.52 6.36 1.48
CA VAL A 78 -7.72 6.30 0.65
C VAL A 78 -7.65 5.18 -0.39
N ILE A 79 -6.52 5.04 -1.11
CA ILE A 79 -6.32 3.96 -2.09
C ILE A 79 -6.52 2.59 -1.42
N LYS A 80 -5.89 2.38 -0.26
CA LYS A 80 -5.99 1.13 0.49
C LYS A 80 -7.45 0.80 0.83
N LYS A 81 -8.20 1.77 1.33
CA LYS A 81 -9.63 1.61 1.62
C LYS A 81 -10.42 1.22 0.37
N LEU A 82 -10.26 1.95 -0.74
CA LEU A 82 -11.01 1.70 -1.97
C LEU A 82 -10.71 0.31 -2.55
N LEU A 83 -9.44 -0.13 -2.52
CA LEU A 83 -9.04 -1.45 -2.99
C LEU A 83 -9.57 -2.59 -2.11
N GLN A 84 -9.69 -2.37 -0.80
CA GLN A 84 -10.28 -3.34 0.12
C GLN A 84 -11.81 -3.42 -0.01
N LEU A 85 -12.50 -2.33 -0.38
CA LEU A 85 -13.95 -2.31 -0.62
C LEU A 85 -14.34 -3.05 -1.91
N LYS A 86 -13.53 -2.92 -2.96
CA LYS A 86 -13.75 -3.60 -4.25
C LYS A 86 -12.63 -4.58 -4.53
N PRO A 87 -12.64 -5.79 -3.95
CA PRO A 87 -11.57 -6.74 -4.20
C PRO A 87 -11.53 -7.23 -5.65
N LYS A 88 -12.59 -7.18 -6.46
CA LYS A 88 -12.53 -7.67 -7.86
C LYS A 88 -12.13 -6.55 -8.83
N GLY A 89 -11.21 -6.82 -9.77
CA GLY A 89 -10.89 -5.91 -10.91
C GLY A 89 -9.64 -5.04 -10.80
N ASN A 90 -8.90 -5.03 -9.69
CA ASN A 90 -7.82 -4.04 -9.48
C ASN A 90 -6.43 -4.41 -10.03
N SER A 91 -6.31 -5.43 -10.89
CA SER A 91 -5.01 -5.93 -11.35
C SER A 91 -4.21 -4.87 -12.11
N GLU A 92 -4.86 -4.08 -12.95
CA GLU A 92 -4.19 -3.05 -13.76
C GLU A 92 -3.60 -1.92 -12.90
N ILE A 93 -4.35 -1.46 -11.91
CA ILE A 93 -3.91 -0.46 -10.94
C ILE A 93 -2.71 -0.99 -10.15
N ILE A 94 -2.76 -2.23 -9.67
CA ILE A 94 -1.66 -2.84 -8.92
C ILE A 94 -0.41 -2.93 -9.79
N MET A 95 -0.55 -3.30 -11.08
CA MET A 95 0.54 -3.29 -12.04
C MET A 95 1.10 -1.90 -12.29
N HIS A 96 0.24 -0.88 -12.37
CA HIS A 96 0.68 0.51 -12.53
C HIS A 96 1.46 0.98 -11.30
N MET A 97 0.95 0.71 -10.09
CA MET A 97 1.64 1.04 -8.84
C MET A 97 2.99 0.32 -8.71
N ALA A 98 3.08 -0.94 -9.14
CA ALA A 98 4.34 -1.68 -9.16
C ALA A 98 5.44 -0.99 -9.99
N LYS A 99 5.07 -0.35 -11.11
CA LYS A 99 6.00 0.42 -11.95
C LYS A 99 6.46 1.71 -11.27
N LEU A 100 5.61 2.33 -10.44
CA LEU A 100 5.93 3.55 -9.71
C LEU A 100 6.93 3.33 -8.56
N VAL A 101 7.11 2.08 -8.10
CA VAL A 101 8.12 1.76 -7.07
C VAL A 101 9.51 2.23 -7.48
N ASP A 102 9.86 2.22 -8.77
CA ASP A 102 11.19 2.62 -9.20
C ASP A 102 11.39 4.15 -9.19
N THR A 103 10.30 4.93 -9.22
CA THR A 103 10.35 6.40 -9.33
C THR A 103 10.04 7.13 -8.03
N ILE A 104 9.31 6.51 -7.12
CA ILE A 104 8.90 7.13 -5.86
C ILE A 104 10.07 7.18 -4.89
N THR A 105 10.36 8.39 -4.41
CA THR A 105 11.39 8.65 -3.40
C THR A 105 10.84 8.59 -1.97
N VAL A 106 9.57 8.97 -1.77
CA VAL A 106 8.95 9.05 -0.43
C VAL A 106 8.83 7.65 0.19
N PRO A 107 9.51 7.35 1.31
CA PRO A 107 9.56 6.01 1.91
C PRO A 107 8.18 5.45 2.25
N MET A 108 7.28 6.30 2.76
CA MET A 108 5.92 5.90 3.12
C MET A 108 5.10 5.43 1.91
N ALA A 109 5.23 6.08 0.75
CA ALA A 109 4.59 5.59 -0.48
C ALA A 109 5.19 4.27 -0.96
N ARG A 110 6.52 4.15 -0.96
CA ARG A 110 7.22 2.91 -1.36
C ARG A 110 6.73 1.73 -0.52
N ALA A 111 6.75 1.88 0.81
CA ALA A 111 6.28 0.88 1.76
C ALA A 111 4.81 0.49 1.48
N SER A 112 3.96 1.47 1.18
CA SER A 112 2.54 1.26 0.93
C SER A 112 2.27 0.47 -0.36
N ILE A 113 3.03 0.75 -1.42
CA ILE A 113 2.95 0.00 -2.67
C ILE A 113 3.43 -1.45 -2.46
N LEU A 114 4.53 -1.65 -1.74
CA LEU A 114 5.03 -3.00 -1.42
C LEU A 114 4.03 -3.79 -0.57
N TRP A 115 3.40 -3.14 0.40
CA TRP A 115 2.33 -3.75 1.18
C TRP A 115 1.18 -4.21 0.29
N LEU A 116 0.75 -3.34 -0.65
CA LEU A 116 -0.34 -3.63 -1.57
C LEU A 116 0.00 -4.81 -2.48
N LEU A 117 1.20 -4.81 -3.06
CA LEU A 117 1.70 -5.92 -3.87
C LEU A 117 1.74 -7.23 -3.09
N GLY A 118 2.10 -7.18 -1.80
CA GLY A 118 2.07 -8.34 -0.93
C GLY A 118 0.65 -8.86 -0.72
N GLU A 119 -0.32 -7.97 -0.48
CA GLU A 119 -1.73 -8.34 -0.30
C GLU A 119 -2.33 -9.00 -1.53
N TYR A 120 -1.99 -8.50 -2.72
CA TYR A 120 -2.55 -8.98 -3.98
C TYR A 120 -1.55 -9.79 -4.82
N CYS A 121 -0.54 -10.40 -4.20
CA CYS A 121 0.56 -11.08 -4.90
C CYS A 121 0.08 -12.24 -5.80
N GLU A 122 -1.02 -12.91 -5.44
CA GLU A 122 -1.65 -13.97 -6.23
C GLU A 122 -2.18 -13.47 -7.60
N ARG A 123 -2.51 -12.18 -7.70
CA ARG A 123 -3.04 -11.57 -8.94
C ARG A 123 -1.96 -11.11 -9.89
N VAL A 124 -0.75 -10.91 -9.38
CA VAL A 124 0.40 -10.42 -10.13
C VAL A 124 1.58 -11.38 -9.97
N PRO A 125 1.43 -12.67 -10.30
CA PRO A 125 2.40 -13.72 -9.95
C PRO A 125 3.76 -13.54 -10.64
N LYS A 126 3.83 -12.78 -11.75
CA LYS A 126 5.08 -12.44 -12.44
C LYS A 126 5.69 -11.12 -11.96
N VAL A 127 4.86 -10.10 -11.71
CA VAL A 127 5.33 -8.75 -11.37
C VAL A 127 5.81 -8.67 -9.92
N ALA A 128 5.11 -9.30 -8.97
CA ALA A 128 5.51 -9.21 -7.55
C ALA A 128 6.91 -9.81 -7.27
N PRO A 129 7.29 -10.99 -7.81
CA PRO A 129 8.66 -11.48 -7.73
C PRO A 129 9.70 -10.54 -8.36
N ASP A 130 9.36 -9.89 -9.48
CA ASP A 130 10.26 -8.94 -10.14
C ASP A 130 10.49 -7.69 -9.31
N VAL A 131 9.44 -7.14 -8.69
CA VAL A 131 9.55 -6.01 -7.75
C VAL A 131 10.41 -6.43 -6.56
N LEU A 132 10.17 -7.60 -5.96
CA LEU A 132 10.99 -8.09 -4.84
C LEU A 132 12.47 -8.20 -5.23
N ARG A 133 12.77 -8.66 -6.46
CA ARG A 133 14.15 -8.75 -6.97
C ARG A 133 14.82 -7.39 -7.06
N LYS A 134 14.10 -6.36 -7.53
CA LYS A 134 14.62 -4.98 -7.59
C LYS A 134 14.88 -4.43 -6.19
N MET A 135 13.90 -4.57 -5.29
CA MET A 135 14.01 -4.11 -3.90
C MET A 135 15.13 -4.82 -3.12
N ALA A 136 15.41 -6.09 -3.43
CA ALA A 136 16.52 -6.82 -2.82
C ALA A 136 17.90 -6.24 -3.17
N LYS A 137 18.04 -5.52 -4.29
CA LYS A 137 19.29 -4.85 -4.67
C LYS A 137 19.52 -3.57 -3.87
N THR A 138 18.45 -2.81 -3.61
CA THR A 138 18.52 -1.55 -2.88
C THR A 138 18.27 -1.69 -1.38
N PHE A 139 17.93 -2.89 -0.88
CA PHE A 139 17.53 -3.15 0.51
C PHE A 139 18.38 -2.45 1.57
N GLY A 140 19.72 -2.47 1.41
CA GLY A 140 20.64 -1.88 2.39
C GLY A 140 20.55 -0.35 2.49
N SER A 141 20.12 0.34 1.43
CA SER A 141 19.96 1.80 1.38
C SER A 141 18.52 2.28 1.58
N GLU A 142 17.57 1.36 1.78
CA GLU A 142 16.16 1.73 2.01
C GLU A 142 15.92 2.10 3.48
N GLU A 143 14.89 2.90 3.72
CA GLU A 143 14.42 3.21 5.08
C GLU A 143 13.78 1.99 5.76
N ASP A 144 13.80 1.97 7.09
CA ASP A 144 13.30 0.86 7.91
C ASP A 144 11.85 0.48 7.59
N ILE A 145 10.98 1.48 7.39
CA ILE A 145 9.57 1.25 7.01
C ILE A 145 9.45 0.48 5.69
N VAL A 146 10.34 0.74 4.73
CA VAL A 146 10.37 0.05 3.43
C VAL A 146 10.96 -1.34 3.60
N LYS A 147 12.08 -1.49 4.31
CA LYS A 147 12.71 -2.79 4.63
C LYS A 147 11.72 -3.77 5.26
N LEU A 148 10.94 -3.31 6.24
CA LEU A 148 9.89 -4.11 6.88
C LEU A 148 8.83 -4.59 5.88
N GLN A 149 8.45 -3.77 4.90
CA GLN A 149 7.51 -4.19 3.85
C GLN A 149 8.15 -5.11 2.81
N ILE A 150 9.44 -4.94 2.49
CA ILE A 150 10.19 -5.89 1.65
C ILE A 150 10.19 -7.27 2.31
N LEU A 151 10.45 -7.34 3.62
CA LEU A 151 10.40 -8.59 4.40
C LEU A 151 9.01 -9.22 4.39
N ASN A 152 7.95 -8.43 4.57
CA ASN A 152 6.56 -8.93 4.50
C ASN A 152 6.21 -9.45 3.08
N LEU A 153 6.62 -8.73 2.04
CA LEU A 153 6.42 -9.15 0.65
C LEU A 153 7.16 -10.47 0.35
N ALA A 154 8.42 -10.56 0.79
CA ALA A 154 9.22 -11.79 0.68
C ALA A 154 8.54 -12.96 1.38
N ALA A 155 8.04 -12.77 2.60
CA ALA A 155 7.34 -13.81 3.35
C ALA A 155 6.08 -14.31 2.63
N LYS A 156 5.24 -13.39 2.15
CA LYS A 156 4.02 -13.76 1.41
C LYS A 156 4.34 -14.49 0.11
N LEU A 157 5.29 -13.98 -0.67
CA LEU A 157 5.71 -14.61 -1.91
C LEU A 157 6.33 -16.00 -1.69
N PHE A 158 7.10 -16.17 -0.61
CA PHE A 158 7.65 -17.47 -0.22
C PHE A 158 6.56 -18.52 -0.03
N ILE A 159 5.38 -18.11 0.45
CA ILE A 159 4.22 -18.99 0.68
C ILE A 159 3.41 -19.20 -0.60
N THR A 160 3.16 -18.13 -1.39
CA THR A 160 2.24 -18.16 -2.54
C THR A 160 2.92 -18.61 -3.83
N ASN A 161 4.17 -18.23 -4.07
CA ASN A 161 4.96 -18.58 -5.25
C ASN A 161 6.37 -19.08 -4.88
N PRO A 162 6.49 -20.21 -4.13
CA PRO A 162 7.78 -20.71 -3.64
C PRO A 162 8.73 -21.10 -4.77
N LYS A 163 8.22 -21.61 -5.91
CA LYS A 163 9.06 -22.07 -7.03
C LYS A 163 10.00 -20.99 -7.55
N GLN A 164 9.53 -19.74 -7.62
CA GLN A 164 10.32 -18.61 -8.11
C GLN A 164 10.99 -17.81 -7.00
N THR A 165 10.41 -17.81 -5.79
CA THR A 165 10.78 -16.82 -4.77
C THR A 165 11.45 -17.41 -3.53
N LYS A 166 11.58 -18.74 -3.40
CA LYS A 166 12.21 -19.39 -2.24
C LYS A 166 13.64 -18.89 -2.00
N LEU A 167 14.50 -18.95 -3.02
CA LEU A 167 15.88 -18.48 -2.92
C LEU A 167 15.96 -16.96 -2.72
N LEU A 168 15.10 -16.20 -3.41
CA LEU A 168 15.05 -14.75 -3.29
C LEU A 168 14.61 -14.31 -1.89
N GLY A 169 13.61 -14.95 -1.31
CA GLY A 169 13.16 -14.70 0.06
C GLY A 169 14.24 -15.03 1.08
N GLN A 170 14.95 -16.15 0.91
CA GLN A 170 16.11 -16.49 1.75
C GLN A 170 17.22 -15.43 1.66
N TYR A 171 17.51 -14.94 0.45
CA TYR A 171 18.48 -13.87 0.24
C TYR A 171 18.09 -12.58 0.97
N VAL A 172 16.83 -12.13 0.84
CA VAL A 172 16.33 -10.95 1.55
C VAL A 172 16.40 -11.13 3.07
N LEU A 173 16.03 -12.31 3.59
CA LEU A 173 16.17 -12.63 5.01
C LEU A 173 17.63 -12.68 5.49
N ASN A 174 18.58 -12.96 4.59
CA ASN A 174 20.01 -12.91 4.92
C ASN A 174 20.51 -11.46 4.96
N LEU A 175 20.07 -10.60 4.03
CA LEU A 175 20.40 -9.17 4.03
C LEU A 175 19.97 -8.49 5.34
N ALA A 176 18.77 -8.82 5.84
CA ALA A 176 18.23 -8.27 7.07
C ALA A 176 18.88 -8.82 8.36
N LYS A 177 19.76 -9.83 8.28
CA LYS A 177 20.32 -10.53 9.46
C LYS A 177 21.14 -9.61 10.36
N TYR A 178 21.87 -8.68 9.75
CA TYR A 178 22.77 -7.74 10.42
C TYR A 178 22.41 -6.28 10.13
N ASP A 179 21.13 -6.01 9.89
CA ASP A 179 20.66 -4.63 9.72
C ASP A 179 20.89 -3.80 10.99
N GLN A 180 21.09 -2.49 10.84
CA GLN A 180 21.28 -1.58 11.97
C GLN A 180 20.02 -1.54 12.85
N SER A 181 18.85 -1.58 12.22
CA SER A 181 17.57 -1.55 12.90
C SER A 181 17.30 -2.85 13.67
N TYR A 182 17.00 -2.73 14.96
CA TYR A 182 16.61 -3.88 15.80
C TYR A 182 15.31 -4.51 15.28
N ASP A 183 14.32 -3.69 14.93
CA ASP A 183 13.02 -4.12 14.42
C ASP A 183 13.14 -4.96 13.14
N VAL A 184 13.99 -4.53 12.21
CA VAL A 184 14.24 -5.25 10.95
C VAL A 184 14.89 -6.61 11.22
N ARG A 185 15.88 -6.67 12.12
CA ARG A 185 16.56 -7.91 12.49
C ARG A 185 15.61 -8.90 13.16
N ASP A 186 14.84 -8.44 14.13
CA ASP A 186 13.90 -9.29 14.87
C ASP A 186 12.78 -9.79 13.97
N ARG A 187 12.28 -8.91 13.08
CA ARG A 187 11.32 -9.31 12.05
C ARG A 187 11.90 -10.40 11.15
N ALA A 188 13.15 -10.25 10.69
CA ALA A 188 13.80 -11.24 9.83
C ALA A 188 14.01 -12.59 10.53
N ARG A 189 14.41 -12.60 11.81
CA ARG A 189 14.55 -13.82 12.63
C ARG A 189 13.20 -14.53 12.78
N PHE A 190 12.16 -13.78 13.13
CA PHE A 190 10.81 -14.31 13.27
C PHE A 190 10.30 -14.94 11.97
N LEU A 191 10.44 -14.23 10.85
CA LEU A 191 10.04 -14.74 9.54
C LEU A 191 10.84 -15.97 9.13
N ARG A 192 12.15 -15.98 9.39
CA ARG A 192 13.02 -17.13 9.09
C ARG A 192 12.54 -18.39 9.82
N GLN A 193 12.28 -18.28 11.13
CA GLN A 193 11.86 -19.41 11.94
C GLN A 193 10.50 -19.98 11.50
N LEU A 194 9.62 -19.13 10.96
CA LEU A 194 8.31 -19.55 10.48
C LEU A 194 8.36 -20.15 9.07
N LEU A 195 9.17 -19.59 8.17
CA LEU A 195 9.14 -19.90 6.74
C LEU A 195 10.15 -20.99 6.35
N ILE A 196 11.32 -21.01 6.97
CA ILE A 196 12.37 -21.98 6.64
C ILE A 196 12.15 -23.21 7.53
N PRO A 197 11.87 -24.38 6.96
CA PRO A 197 11.75 -25.60 7.76
C PRO A 197 13.06 -25.89 8.48
N SER A 198 13.05 -25.90 9.81
CA SER A 198 14.07 -26.55 10.63
C SER A 198 13.63 -27.98 10.93
N ASP A 199 14.59 -28.90 11.15
CA ASP A 199 14.32 -30.31 11.50
C ASP A 199 13.40 -30.45 12.73
N THR A 200 13.39 -29.44 13.60
CA THR A 200 12.41 -29.22 14.67
C THR A 200 11.24 -28.38 14.15
N GLY A 201 10.38 -28.94 13.30
CA GLY A 201 9.26 -28.21 12.69
C GLY A 201 8.28 -27.65 13.73
N GLY A 202 8.40 -26.37 14.06
CA GLY A 202 7.58 -25.72 15.10
C GLY A 202 6.09 -25.74 14.74
N HIS A 203 5.21 -25.92 15.73
CA HIS A 203 3.74 -26.00 15.55
C HIS A 203 3.13 -24.81 14.77
N LEU A 204 3.79 -23.65 14.82
CA LEU A 204 3.39 -22.42 14.11
C LEU A 204 3.64 -22.47 12.60
N SER A 205 4.65 -23.24 12.14
CA SER A 205 4.98 -23.40 10.71
C SER A 205 3.79 -23.95 9.92
N LYS A 206 2.99 -24.85 10.54
CA LYS A 206 1.77 -25.42 9.96
C LYS A 206 0.67 -24.38 9.71
N HIS A 207 0.69 -23.26 10.42
CA HIS A 207 -0.32 -22.20 10.37
C HIS A 207 0.12 -20.95 9.60
N VAL A 208 1.32 -20.96 9.02
CA VAL A 208 1.93 -19.82 8.32
C VAL A 208 1.02 -19.23 7.24
N LYS A 209 0.35 -20.06 6.44
CA LYS A 209 -0.62 -19.59 5.43
C LYS A 209 -1.73 -18.75 6.07
N LYS A 210 -2.31 -19.22 7.18
CA LYS A 210 -3.37 -18.49 7.89
C LYS A 210 -2.86 -17.20 8.53
N ILE A 211 -1.64 -17.20 9.06
CA ILE A 211 -1.06 -16.03 9.73
C ILE A 211 -0.74 -14.91 8.73
N PHE A 212 -0.12 -15.23 7.60
CA PHE A 212 0.35 -14.21 6.64
C PHE A 212 -0.67 -13.82 5.57
N LEU A 213 -1.64 -14.71 5.27
CA LEU A 213 -2.66 -14.47 4.24
C LEU A 213 -4.05 -14.18 4.83
N ALA A 214 -4.14 -13.91 6.13
CA ALA A 214 -5.40 -13.47 6.73
C ALA A 214 -5.85 -12.14 6.11
N SER A 215 -7.12 -12.07 5.72
CA SER A 215 -7.73 -10.84 5.22
C SER A 215 -7.69 -9.75 6.28
N LYS A 216 -7.13 -8.59 5.91
CA LYS A 216 -7.06 -7.44 6.82
C LYS A 216 -8.31 -6.57 6.65
N PRO A 217 -8.98 -6.17 7.75
CA PRO A 217 -10.13 -5.29 7.66
C PRO A 217 -9.76 -3.94 7.02
N PRO A 218 -10.71 -3.27 6.35
CA PRO A 218 -10.47 -1.96 5.77
C PRO A 218 -10.18 -0.92 6.86
N PRO A 219 -9.29 0.05 6.63
CA PRO A 219 -9.04 1.14 7.57
C PRO A 219 -10.30 1.97 7.74
N ILE A 220 -10.68 2.22 9.00
CA ILE A 220 -11.81 3.07 9.35
C ILE A 220 -11.33 4.52 9.32
N ILE A 221 -11.80 5.28 8.35
CA ILE A 221 -11.55 6.73 8.28
C ILE A 221 -12.56 7.41 9.19
N GLN A 222 -12.16 7.69 10.43
CA GLN A 222 -12.90 8.59 11.30
C GLN A 222 -12.56 10.02 10.86
N SER A 223 -13.55 10.76 10.35
CA SER A 223 -13.40 12.19 10.14
C SER A 223 -13.47 12.88 11.49
N VAL A 224 -12.59 13.85 11.70
CA VAL A 224 -12.64 14.74 12.86
C VAL A 224 -13.88 15.64 12.81
N PHE A 225 -14.45 15.83 11.62
CA PHE A 225 -15.68 16.56 11.38
C PHE A 225 -16.86 15.57 11.37
N LYS A 226 -17.68 15.62 12.45
CA LYS A 226 -19.00 15.00 12.53
C LYS A 226 -20.05 15.90 11.87
#